data_AF-A0A3N6MPJ8-F1
#
_entry.id   AF-A0A3N6MPJ8-F1
#
_cell.length_a   1.000
_cell.length_b   1.000
_cell.length_c   1.000
_cell.angle_alpha   90.00
_cell.angle_beta   90.00
_cell.angle_gamma   90.00
#
_symmetry.space_group_name_H-M   'P 1'
#
loop_
_entity.id
_entity.type
_entity.pdbx_description
1 polymer ?
#
loop_
_entity_poly.entity_id
_entity_poly.type
_entity_poly.pdbx_seq_one_letter_code
_entity_poly.pdbx_strand_id
1 'polypeptide(L)'
;MAGGKRDLVVHYDEARQEIVFYSTDSSKTEAIRAAEFGGCRIRVSHLKEKSPSDAEQTVGGTVLAILDQAATAKTGIRDYAAEAEKAAVEHRAMLERQVQVGDVEASYHLAIELHYSAIKHGSAADLERAGALFDAAARAGHPDGIRATENWPDMRDSALRLIQRRNRG
;
A
#
# COMPACT_ATOMS: atom_id res chain seq x y z
N MET A 1 -0.59 -38.57 12.89
CA MET A 1 0.42 -37.52 13.13
C MET A 1 -0.26 -36.39 13.86
N ALA A 2 0.15 -36.07 15.09
CA ALA A 2 -0.42 -34.95 15.84
C ALA A 2 -0.12 -33.66 15.08
N GLY A 3 -1.15 -33.05 14.48
CA GLY A 3 -1.03 -31.93 13.54
C GLY A 3 -0.70 -30.63 14.26
N GLY A 4 0.59 -30.36 14.44
CA GLY A 4 1.07 -29.03 14.85
C GLY A 4 0.73 -27.97 13.82
N LYS A 5 0.59 -26.71 14.23
CA LYS A 5 0.33 -25.59 13.33
C LYS A 5 1.49 -25.42 12.37
N ARG A 6 1.20 -25.39 11.07
CA ARG A 6 2.19 -25.22 10.00
C ARG A 6 2.07 -23.85 9.38
N ASP A 7 3.20 -23.26 9.07
CA ASP A 7 3.26 -22.04 8.27
C ASP A 7 3.73 -22.38 6.85
N LEU A 8 3.24 -21.60 5.89
CA LEU A 8 3.75 -21.57 4.51
C LEU A 8 4.71 -20.39 4.40
N VAL A 9 5.95 -20.66 3.99
CA VAL A 9 6.97 -19.65 3.72
C VAL A 9 7.28 -19.69 2.24
N VAL A 10 7.21 -18.52 1.60
CA VAL A 10 7.68 -18.32 0.22
C VAL A 10 9.04 -17.66 0.31
N HIS A 11 10.07 -18.33 -0.19
CA HIS A 11 11.43 -17.82 -0.28
C HIS A 11 11.80 -17.67 -1.75
N TYR A 12 12.46 -16.57 -2.09
CA TYR A 12 13.09 -16.41 -3.40
C TYR A 12 14.59 -16.52 -3.25
N ASP A 13 15.14 -17.60 -3.79
CA ASP A 13 16.57 -17.84 -3.89
C ASP A 13 17.06 -17.09 -5.14
N GLU A 14 17.41 -15.81 -4.95
CA GLU A 14 17.83 -14.94 -6.05
C GLU A 14 19.10 -15.45 -6.74
N ALA A 15 20.01 -16.11 -6.01
CA ALA A 15 21.22 -16.68 -6.58
C ALA A 15 20.92 -17.80 -7.58
N ARG A 16 19.85 -18.56 -7.34
CA ARG A 16 19.38 -19.64 -8.22
C ARG A 16 18.24 -19.23 -9.14
N GLN A 17 17.66 -18.05 -8.94
CA GLN A 17 16.46 -17.58 -9.63
C GLN A 17 15.26 -18.51 -9.41
N GLU A 18 15.06 -18.99 -8.18
CA GLU A 18 14.01 -19.96 -7.84
C GLU A 18 13.07 -19.44 -6.75
N ILE A 19 11.77 -19.73 -6.89
CA ILE A 19 10.78 -19.52 -5.82
C ILE A 19 10.55 -20.85 -5.12
N VAL A 20 10.92 -20.92 -3.84
CA VAL A 20 10.82 -22.12 -3.01
C VAL A 20 9.68 -21.96 -2.01
N PHE A 21 8.78 -22.95 -1.99
CA PHE A 21 7.64 -23.01 -1.08
C PHE A 21 7.93 -24.02 0.04
N TYR A 22 8.10 -23.52 1.26
CA TYR A 22 8.29 -24.35 2.43
C TYR A 22 6.99 -24.45 3.23
N SER A 23 6.56 -25.67 3.52
CA SER A 23 5.74 -25.89 4.71
C SER A 23 6.67 -26.16 5.88
N THR A 24 6.55 -25.40 6.96
CA THR A 24 7.39 -25.56 8.16
C THR A 24 6.57 -25.47 9.44
N ASP A 25 7.13 -25.91 10.55
CA ASP A 25 6.49 -25.78 11.86
C ASP A 25 6.43 -24.29 12.25
N SER A 26 5.29 -23.84 12.80
CA SER A 26 5.11 -22.41 13.13
C SER A 26 6.09 -21.91 14.18
N SER A 27 6.65 -22.79 14.99
CA SER A 27 7.72 -22.46 15.95
C SER A 27 9.00 -21.99 15.25
N LYS A 28 9.27 -22.49 14.04
CA LYS A 28 10.49 -22.16 13.27
C LYS A 28 10.43 -20.78 12.61
N THR A 29 9.27 -20.14 12.57
CA THR A 29 9.03 -18.83 11.94
C THR A 29 8.74 -17.74 12.98
N GLU A 30 8.75 -18.07 14.28
CA GLU A 30 8.51 -17.12 15.37
C GLU A 30 9.51 -15.97 15.37
N ALA A 31 10.80 -16.29 15.24
CA ALA A 31 11.86 -15.29 15.19
C ALA A 31 11.68 -14.32 14.01
N ILE A 32 11.26 -14.83 12.84
CA ILE A 32 10.99 -14.01 11.65
C ILE A 32 9.82 -13.05 11.94
N ARG A 33 8.72 -13.55 12.51
CA ARG A 33 7.55 -12.71 12.85
C ARG A 33 7.87 -11.64 13.91
N ALA A 34 8.79 -11.92 14.82
CA ALA A 34 9.16 -11.00 15.88
C ALA A 34 10.14 -9.91 15.41
N ALA A 35 11.04 -10.24 14.47
CA ALA A 35 12.08 -9.34 14.01
C ALA A 35 11.66 -8.48 12.80
N GLU A 36 10.89 -9.05 11.88
CA GLU A 36 10.56 -8.38 10.62
C GLU A 36 9.28 -7.55 10.74
N PHE A 37 9.27 -6.37 10.08
CA PHE A 37 8.05 -5.58 9.91
C PHE A 37 6.98 -6.48 9.30
N GLY A 38 5.73 -6.35 9.78
CA GLY A 38 4.64 -7.29 9.53
C GLY A 38 4.27 -7.59 8.07
N GLY A 39 4.95 -6.98 7.10
CA GLY A 39 4.81 -7.22 5.68
C GLY A 39 3.47 -6.79 5.11
N CYS A 40 3.26 -7.11 3.84
CA CYS A 40 1.94 -7.06 3.24
C CYS A 40 1.08 -8.17 3.85
N ARG A 41 -0.05 -7.81 4.48
CA ARG A 41 -0.96 -8.75 5.15
C ARG A 41 -2.30 -8.76 4.45
N ILE A 42 -2.57 -9.83 3.69
CA ILE A 42 -3.89 -10.05 3.10
C ILE A 42 -4.72 -10.86 4.09
N ARG A 43 -5.84 -10.29 4.55
CA ARG A 43 -6.74 -11.00 5.46
C ARG A 43 -7.50 -12.08 4.70
N VAL A 44 -7.55 -13.30 5.26
CA VAL A 44 -8.32 -14.41 4.68
C VAL A 44 -9.80 -14.05 4.53
N SER A 45 -10.37 -13.27 5.44
CA SER A 45 -11.75 -12.78 5.33
C SER A 45 -11.98 -12.01 4.03
N HIS A 46 -11.05 -11.14 3.64
CA HIS A 46 -11.14 -10.38 2.40
C HIS A 46 -11.04 -11.28 1.16
N LEU A 47 -10.24 -12.35 1.21
CA LEU A 47 -10.16 -13.32 0.12
C LEU A 47 -11.45 -14.13 -0.03
N LYS A 48 -12.15 -14.41 1.08
CA LYS A 48 -13.44 -15.13 1.07
C LYS A 48 -14.57 -14.34 0.43
N GLU A 49 -14.43 -13.02 0.32
CA GLU A 49 -15.40 -12.14 -0.35
C GLU A 49 -15.20 -12.12 -1.88
N LYS A 50 -14.12 -12.72 -2.39
CA LYS A 50 -13.78 -12.76 -3.82
C LYS A 50 -14.18 -14.09 -4.47
N SER A 51 -14.23 -14.10 -5.80
CA SER A 51 -14.29 -15.38 -6.53
C SER A 51 -13.01 -16.19 -6.30
N PRO A 52 -13.04 -17.53 -6.44
CA PRO A 52 -11.84 -18.35 -6.28
C PRO A 52 -10.67 -17.88 -7.15
N SER A 53 -10.92 -17.60 -8.43
CA SER A 53 -9.88 -17.13 -9.36
C SER A 53 -9.32 -15.76 -8.97
N ASP A 54 -10.17 -14.83 -8.53
CA ASP A 54 -9.70 -13.51 -8.08
C ASP A 54 -8.88 -13.61 -6.80
N ALA A 55 -9.25 -14.51 -5.88
CA ALA A 55 -8.50 -14.74 -4.66
C ALA A 55 -7.11 -15.33 -4.96
N GLU A 56 -7.03 -16.33 -5.85
CA GLU A 56 -5.77 -16.91 -6.32
C GLU A 56 -4.89 -15.87 -7.02
N GLN A 57 -5.46 -15.08 -7.92
CA GLN A 57 -4.75 -14.02 -8.62
C GLN A 57 -4.27 -12.92 -7.66
N THR A 58 -5.08 -12.56 -6.66
CA THR A 58 -4.71 -11.58 -5.63
C THR A 58 -3.49 -12.06 -4.84
N VAL A 59 -3.50 -13.31 -4.38
CA VAL A 59 -2.38 -13.87 -3.60
C VAL A 59 -1.14 -14.02 -4.48
N GLY A 60 -1.24 -14.70 -5.62
CA GLY A 60 -0.12 -14.94 -6.52
C GLY A 60 0.48 -13.64 -7.06
N GLY A 61 -0.36 -12.69 -7.48
CA GLY A 61 0.06 -11.37 -7.93
C GLY A 61 0.80 -10.58 -6.85
N THR A 62 0.32 -10.63 -5.60
CA THR A 62 0.99 -9.96 -4.48
C THR A 62 2.35 -10.58 -4.19
N VAL A 63 2.46 -11.92 -4.17
CA VAL A 63 3.74 -12.61 -3.97
C VAL A 63 4.74 -12.18 -5.04
N LEU A 64 4.35 -12.25 -6.32
CA LEU A 64 5.23 -11.89 -7.42
C LEU A 64 5.62 -10.41 -7.40
N ALA A 65 4.69 -9.50 -7.07
CA ALA A 65 4.99 -8.08 -6.95
C ALA A 65 6.01 -7.78 -5.83
N ILE A 66 5.85 -8.42 -4.66
CA ILE A 66 6.79 -8.26 -3.54
C ILE A 66 8.17 -8.80 -3.90
N LEU A 67 8.21 -9.98 -4.54
CA LEU A 67 9.45 -10.59 -5.01
C LEU A 67 10.18 -9.66 -5.99
N ASP A 68 9.46 -9.18 -7.00
CA ASP A 68 10.03 -8.31 -8.00
C ASP A 68 10.49 -6.99 -7.39
N GLN A 69 9.75 -6.44 -6.43
CA GLN A 69 10.15 -5.22 -5.72
C GLN A 69 11.43 -5.41 -4.88
N ALA A 70 11.55 -6.52 -4.17
CA ALA A 70 12.67 -6.80 -3.27
C ALA A 70 13.93 -7.32 -3.97
N ALA A 71 13.79 -7.96 -5.14
CA ALA A 71 14.91 -8.53 -5.88
C ALA A 71 15.83 -7.45 -6.47
N THR A 72 17.12 -7.76 -6.47
CA THR A 72 18.18 -6.99 -7.15
C THR A 72 18.01 -7.11 -8.66
N ALA A 73 17.79 -8.33 -9.15
CA ALA A 73 17.43 -8.64 -10.53
C ALA A 73 15.91 -8.87 -10.62
N LYS A 74 15.22 -8.03 -11.39
CA LYS A 74 13.78 -8.19 -11.62
C LYS A 74 13.51 -9.50 -12.36
N THR A 75 12.48 -10.22 -11.93
CA THR A 75 11.99 -11.47 -12.53
C THR A 75 11.47 -11.25 -13.96
N GLY A 76 11.01 -10.05 -14.28
CA GLY A 76 10.54 -9.68 -15.62
C GLY A 76 9.22 -10.34 -16.04
N ILE A 77 8.53 -11.04 -15.13
CA ILE A 77 7.24 -11.69 -15.40
C ILE A 77 6.18 -10.65 -15.79
N ARG A 78 6.22 -9.48 -15.14
CA ARG A 78 5.36 -8.33 -15.39
C ARG A 78 6.05 -7.08 -14.85
N ASP A 79 5.80 -5.94 -15.47
CA ASP A 79 6.17 -4.65 -14.89
C ASP A 79 5.18 -4.27 -13.77
N TYR A 80 5.37 -4.86 -12.59
CA TYR A 80 4.51 -4.62 -11.44
C TYR A 80 4.53 -3.15 -10.98
N ALA A 81 5.61 -2.42 -11.25
CA ALA A 81 5.68 -1.00 -10.93
C ALA A 81 4.76 -0.18 -11.86
N ALA A 82 4.81 -0.43 -13.17
CA ALA A 82 3.92 0.23 -14.12
C ALA A 82 2.44 -0.12 -13.87
N GLU A 83 2.14 -1.37 -13.53
CA GLU A 83 0.78 -1.81 -13.24
C GLU A 83 0.24 -1.21 -11.94
N ALA A 84 1.08 -1.11 -10.90
CA ALA A 84 0.71 -0.41 -9.66
C ALA A 84 0.46 1.09 -9.91
N GLU A 85 1.27 1.74 -10.75
CA GLU A 85 1.08 3.13 -11.12
C GLU A 85 -0.23 3.32 -11.90
N LYS A 86 -0.52 2.45 -12.85
CA LYS A 86 -1.79 2.47 -13.60
C LYS A 86 -2.99 2.29 -12.67
N ALA A 87 -2.94 1.30 -11.78
CA ALA A 87 -4.00 1.05 -10.80
C ALA A 87 -4.19 2.25 -9.85
N ALA A 88 -3.10 2.91 -9.44
CA ALA A 88 -3.17 4.13 -8.65
C ALA A 88 -3.87 5.26 -9.43
N VAL A 89 -3.54 5.47 -10.71
CA VAL A 89 -4.21 6.48 -11.55
C VAL A 89 -5.72 6.20 -11.67
N GLU A 90 -6.11 4.94 -11.91
CA GLU A 90 -7.53 4.54 -12.01
C GLU A 90 -8.27 4.73 -10.67
N HIS A 91 -7.63 4.35 -9.56
CA HIS A 91 -8.16 4.55 -8.21
C HIS A 91 -8.34 6.03 -7.89
N ARG A 92 -7.36 6.88 -8.20
CA ARG A 92 -7.45 8.34 -8.06
C ARG A 92 -8.65 8.90 -8.80
N ALA A 93 -8.81 8.51 -10.08
CA ALA A 93 -9.91 8.98 -10.91
C ALA A 93 -11.28 8.49 -10.41
N MET A 94 -11.34 7.32 -9.77
CA MET A 94 -12.56 6.86 -9.09
C MET A 94 -12.85 7.73 -7.86
N LEU A 95 -11.88 7.94 -6.98
CA LEU A 95 -12.03 8.78 -5.78
C LEU A 95 -12.43 10.21 -6.16
N GLU A 96 -11.84 10.80 -7.19
CA GLU A 96 -12.20 12.14 -7.67
C GLU A 96 -13.67 12.23 -8.07
N ARG A 97 -14.20 11.22 -8.75
CA ARG A 97 -15.64 11.16 -9.11
C ARG A 97 -16.52 11.05 -7.88
N GLN A 98 -16.12 10.27 -6.88
CA GLN A 98 -16.86 10.12 -5.63
C GLN A 98 -16.87 11.42 -4.81
N VAL A 99 -15.72 12.12 -4.75
CA VAL A 99 -15.63 13.44 -4.12
C VAL A 99 -16.55 14.46 -4.80
N GLN A 100 -16.65 14.44 -6.13
CA GLN A 100 -17.53 15.33 -6.88
C GLN A 100 -19.02 15.17 -6.53
N VAL A 101 -19.45 13.96 -6.13
CA VAL A 101 -20.83 13.70 -5.70
C VAL A 101 -21.02 13.83 -4.18
N GLY A 102 -20.01 14.31 -3.46
CA GLY A 102 -20.08 14.60 -2.02
C GLY A 102 -19.73 13.43 -1.10
N ASP A 103 -19.05 12.40 -1.59
CA ASP A 103 -18.60 11.29 -0.75
C ASP A 103 -17.48 11.73 0.21
N VAL A 104 -17.78 11.63 1.51
CA VAL A 104 -16.91 12.08 2.60
C VAL A 104 -15.74 11.12 2.82
N GLU A 105 -15.97 9.81 2.73
CA GLU A 105 -14.91 8.79 2.84
C GLU A 105 -13.94 8.90 1.67
N ALA A 106 -14.47 9.09 0.46
CA ALA A 106 -13.63 9.31 -0.72
C ALA A 106 -12.80 10.60 -0.60
N SER A 107 -13.33 11.65 0.03
CA SER A 107 -12.58 12.89 0.29
C SER A 107 -11.37 12.63 1.18
N TYR A 108 -11.54 11.87 2.27
CA TYR A 108 -10.45 11.48 3.15
C TYR A 108 -9.42 10.59 2.44
N HIS A 109 -9.88 9.56 1.72
CA HIS A 109 -8.98 8.65 1.00
C HIS A 109 -8.20 9.34 -0.13
N LEU A 110 -8.84 10.25 -0.87
CA LEU A 110 -8.16 11.06 -1.87
C LEU A 110 -7.11 11.96 -1.23
N ALA A 111 -7.40 12.56 -0.07
CA ALA A 111 -6.43 13.38 0.66
C ALA A 111 -5.15 12.60 1.01
N ILE A 112 -5.26 11.36 1.48
CA ILE A 112 -4.11 10.48 1.76
C ILE A 112 -3.31 10.23 0.48
N GLU A 113 -3.99 9.87 -0.61
CA GLU A 113 -3.34 9.55 -1.88
C GLU A 113 -2.60 10.76 -2.45
N LEU A 114 -3.23 11.95 -2.41
CA LEU A 114 -2.62 13.22 -2.81
C LEU A 114 -1.41 13.58 -1.95
N HIS A 115 -1.48 13.40 -0.63
CA HIS A 115 -0.36 13.66 0.27
C HIS A 115 0.84 12.75 -0.03
N TYR A 116 0.61 11.45 -0.24
CA TYR A 116 1.67 10.51 -0.63
C TYR A 116 2.26 10.87 -2.00
N SER A 117 1.40 11.14 -2.99
CA SER A 117 1.80 11.51 -4.35
C SER A 117 2.62 12.81 -4.36
N ALA A 118 2.22 13.81 -3.56
CA ALA A 118 2.93 15.06 -3.42
C ALA A 118 4.39 14.87 -3.00
N ILE A 119 4.65 14.02 -2.00
CA ILE A 119 6.00 13.71 -1.53
C ILE A 119 6.77 12.91 -2.59
N LYS A 120 6.12 11.89 -3.18
CA LYS A 120 6.73 11.01 -4.19
C LYS A 120 7.15 11.78 -5.44
N HIS A 121 6.37 12.77 -5.87
CA HIS A 121 6.57 13.49 -7.14
C HIS A 121 7.03 14.94 -6.98
N GLY A 122 7.14 15.47 -5.76
CA GLY A 122 7.58 16.85 -5.53
C GLY A 122 6.50 17.91 -5.81
N SER A 123 5.21 17.55 -5.69
CA SER A 123 4.08 18.39 -6.09
C SER A 123 3.48 19.16 -4.89
N ALA A 124 3.79 20.46 -4.80
CA ALA A 124 3.21 21.32 -3.76
C ALA A 124 1.69 21.52 -3.93
N ALA A 125 1.20 21.53 -5.19
CA ALA A 125 -0.22 21.67 -5.49
C ALA A 125 -1.04 20.48 -5.00
N ASP A 126 -0.52 19.25 -5.17
CA ASP A 126 -1.17 18.05 -4.62
C ASP A 126 -1.20 18.07 -3.10
N LEU A 127 -0.14 18.58 -2.46
CA LEU A 127 -0.09 18.71 -1.00
C LEU A 127 -1.13 19.71 -0.48
N GLU A 128 -1.30 20.85 -1.15
CA GLU A 128 -2.32 21.84 -0.81
C GLU A 128 -3.74 21.27 -0.97
N ARG A 129 -4.00 20.58 -2.10
CA ARG A 129 -5.29 19.93 -2.36
C ARG A 129 -5.59 18.84 -1.34
N ALA A 130 -4.59 18.08 -0.90
CA ALA A 130 -4.75 17.09 0.18
C ALA A 130 -5.26 17.74 1.47
N GLY A 131 -4.69 18.89 1.87
CA GLY A 131 -5.14 19.64 3.05
C GLY A 131 -6.60 20.09 2.95
N ALA A 132 -6.98 20.65 1.80
CA ALA A 132 -8.36 21.10 1.58
C ALA A 132 -9.38 19.94 1.67
N LEU A 133 -9.00 18.73 1.23
CA LEU A 133 -9.83 17.54 1.33
C LEU A 133 -9.90 16.98 2.76
N PHE A 134 -8.80 17.00 3.52
CA PHE A 134 -8.84 16.68 4.95
C PHE A 134 -9.79 17.61 5.70
N ASP A 135 -9.70 18.92 5.45
CA ASP A 135 -10.60 19.91 6.04
C ASP A 135 -12.06 19.68 5.66
N ALA A 136 -12.33 19.32 4.39
CA ALA A 136 -13.67 19.00 3.93
C ALA A 136 -14.25 17.75 4.63
N ALA A 137 -13.46 16.69 4.73
CA ALA A 137 -13.84 15.47 5.44
C ALA A 137 -14.08 15.73 6.94
N ALA A 138 -13.23 16.53 7.57
CA ALA A 138 -13.37 16.92 8.97
C ALA A 138 -14.67 17.72 9.22
N ARG A 139 -14.96 18.72 8.38
CA ARG A 139 -16.21 19.51 8.47
C ARG A 139 -17.46 18.67 8.28
N ALA A 140 -17.37 17.59 7.50
CA ALA A 140 -18.46 16.63 7.30
C ALA A 140 -18.56 15.56 8.41
N GLY A 141 -17.69 15.62 9.44
CA GLY A 141 -17.75 14.74 10.60
C GLY A 141 -16.99 13.43 10.46
N HIS A 142 -16.11 13.28 9.45
CA HIS A 142 -15.30 12.08 9.29
C HIS A 142 -14.27 11.96 10.43
N PRO A 143 -14.28 10.88 11.24
CA PRO A 143 -13.41 10.75 12.41
C PRO A 143 -11.92 10.87 12.06
N ASP A 144 -11.49 10.20 10.99
CA ASP A 144 -10.08 10.26 10.58
C ASP A 144 -9.71 11.58 9.90
N GLY A 145 -10.65 12.25 9.24
CA GLY A 145 -10.44 13.60 8.71
C GLY A 145 -10.18 14.59 9.82
N ILE A 146 -10.97 14.55 10.91
CA ILE A 146 -10.76 15.38 12.10
C ILE A 146 -9.35 15.15 12.68
N ARG A 147 -8.98 13.89 12.91
CA ARG A 147 -7.64 13.53 13.42
C ARG A 147 -6.52 13.95 12.47
N ALA A 148 -6.73 13.83 11.16
CA ALA A 148 -5.76 14.26 10.16
C ALA A 148 -5.57 15.78 10.20
N THR A 149 -6.64 16.57 10.34
CA THR A 149 -6.55 18.05 10.43
C THR A 149 -5.81 18.54 11.68
N GLU A 150 -5.93 17.84 12.81
CA GLU A 150 -5.16 18.14 14.03
C GLU A 150 -3.65 18.01 13.81
N ASN A 151 -3.23 16.99 13.05
CA ASN A 151 -1.82 16.69 12.78
C ASN A 151 -1.31 17.32 11.47
N TRP A 152 -2.20 17.94 10.70
CA TRP A 152 -1.91 18.42 9.35
C TRP A 152 -0.77 19.43 9.28
N PRO A 153 -0.63 20.41 10.19
CA PRO A 153 0.49 21.35 10.14
C PRO A 153 1.86 20.65 10.14
N ASP A 154 2.06 19.70 11.05
CA ASP A 154 3.32 18.95 11.18
C ASP A 154 3.58 18.04 9.98
N MET A 155 2.53 17.37 9.49
CA MET A 155 2.59 16.53 8.29
C MET A 155 2.94 17.36 7.05
N ARG A 156 2.27 18.48 6.85
CA ARG A 156 2.47 19.40 5.73
C ARG A 156 3.89 19.97 5.72
N ASP A 157 4.37 20.47 6.85
CA ASP A 157 5.72 21.05 6.94
C ASP A 157 6.80 20.00 6.65
N SER A 158 6.60 18.79 7.16
CA SER A 158 7.49 17.65 6.86
C SER A 158 7.46 17.29 5.37
N ALA A 159 6.29 17.22 4.75
CA ALA A 159 6.13 16.96 3.33
C ALA A 159 6.77 18.07 2.48
N LEU A 160 6.58 19.35 2.82
CA LEU A 160 7.19 20.49 2.13
C LEU A 160 8.72 20.42 2.16
N ARG A 161 9.33 20.08 3.31
CA ARG A 161 10.78 19.87 3.40
C ARG A 161 11.27 18.77 2.46
N LEU A 162 10.54 17.65 2.38
CA LEU A 162 10.88 16.54 1.49
C LEU A 162 10.77 16.93 0.01
N ILE A 163 9.69 17.63 -0.35
CA ILE A 163 9.45 18.16 -1.71
C ILE A 163 10.58 19.12 -2.12
N GLN A 164 10.92 20.08 -1.24
CA GLN A 164 12.00 21.03 -1.51
C GLN A 164 13.35 20.35 -1.69
N ARG A 165 13.66 19.33 -0.87
CA ARG A 165 14.90 18.56 -1.02
C ARG A 165 14.96 17.84 -2.37
N ARG A 166 13.83 17.27 -2.80
CA ARG A 166 13.73 16.55 -4.08
C ARG A 166 13.92 17.47 -5.27
N ASN A 167 13.29 18.65 -5.26
CA ASN A 167 13.35 19.59 -6.39
C ASN A 167 14.71 20.31 -6.54
N ARG A 168 15.63 20.11 -5.59
CA ARG A 168 17.00 20.66 -5.63
C ARG A 168 18.05 19.68 -6.15
N GLY A 169 17.73 18.39 -6.25
CA GLY A 169 18.61 17.34 -6.77
C GLY A 169 18.23 16.98 -8.19
#